data_AF-A0A1E3W2T9-F1
#
_entry.id   AF-A0A1E3W2T9-F1
#
_cell.length_a   1.000
_cell.length_b   1.000
_cell.length_c   1.000
_cell.angle_alpha   90.00
_cell.angle_beta   90.00
_cell.angle_gamma   90.00
#
_symmetry.space_group_name_H-M   'P 1'
#
loop_
_entity.id
_entity.type
_entity.pdbx_description
1 polymer ?
#
loop_
_entity_poly.entity_id
_entity_poly.type
_entity_poly.pdbx_seq_one_letter_code
_entity_poly.pdbx_strand_id
1 'polypeptide(L)'
;MRLLRFVPVWMLLVSVQAVAYDGFDADFSTCTQGNDSGAVVAACSRLIDNAAAENAITGMFYGLRAANGSDAAQNCADAKKSLALADDAAIKTLSQQLIDSNC
;
A
#
# COMPACT_ATOMS: atom_id res chain seq x y z
N MET A 1 -14.59 -54.91 9.54
CA MET A 1 -15.64 -53.89 9.30
C MET A 1 -15.07 -52.51 9.62
N ARG A 2 -15.06 -51.63 8.61
CA ARG A 2 -14.69 -50.21 8.68
C ARG A 2 -15.65 -49.44 9.58
N LEU A 3 -15.18 -48.34 10.18
CA LEU A 3 -15.86 -47.03 10.17
C LEU A 3 -14.94 -45.96 10.78
N LEU A 4 -14.02 -45.45 9.95
CA LEU A 4 -13.38 -44.15 10.16
C LEU A 4 -14.44 -43.08 9.85
N ARG A 5 -14.88 -42.35 10.88
CA ARG A 5 -15.72 -41.16 10.75
C ARG A 5 -14.87 -40.01 10.18
N PHE A 6 -14.99 -39.78 8.88
CA PHE A 6 -14.56 -38.54 8.24
C PHE A 6 -15.55 -37.43 8.60
N VAL A 7 -15.07 -36.41 9.31
CA VAL A 7 -15.77 -35.13 9.46
C VAL A 7 -15.22 -34.20 8.38
N PRO A 8 -15.99 -33.82 7.36
CA PRO A 8 -15.57 -32.78 6.43
C PRO A 8 -15.67 -31.45 7.18
N VAL A 9 -14.52 -30.91 7.59
CA VAL A 9 -14.39 -29.49 7.92
C VAL A 9 -14.60 -28.76 6.60
N TRP A 10 -15.83 -28.29 6.40
CA TRP A 10 -16.17 -27.34 5.36
C TRP A 10 -15.40 -26.06 5.67
N MET A 11 -14.19 -25.95 5.11
CA MET A 11 -13.49 -24.69 4.97
C MET A 11 -14.40 -23.80 4.12
N LEU A 12 -15.08 -22.86 4.79
CA LEU A 12 -15.68 -21.69 4.17
C LEU A 12 -14.53 -20.86 3.57
N LEU A 13 -14.11 -21.24 2.37
CA LEU A 13 -13.38 -20.37 1.47
C LEU A 13 -14.34 -19.23 1.11
N VAL A 14 -14.38 -18.20 1.96
CA VAL A 14 -14.82 -16.88 1.51
C VAL A 14 -13.80 -16.49 0.46
N SER A 15 -14.12 -16.80 -0.79
CA SER A 15 -13.48 -16.23 -1.96
C SER A 15 -13.71 -14.73 -1.86
N VAL A 16 -12.78 -14.03 -1.20
CA VAL A 16 -12.64 -12.59 -1.30
C VAL A 16 -12.40 -12.35 -2.77
N GLN A 17 -13.46 -12.01 -3.50
CA GLN A 17 -13.33 -11.53 -4.84
C GLN A 17 -12.49 -10.26 -4.69
N ALA A 18 -11.22 -10.34 -5.04
CA ALA A 18 -10.40 -9.17 -5.27
C ALA A 18 -11.12 -8.43 -6.39
N VAL A 19 -11.98 -7.49 -6.03
CA VAL A 19 -12.63 -6.60 -6.99
C VAL A 19 -11.47 -5.85 -7.61
N ALA A 20 -11.13 -6.21 -8.85
CA ALA A 20 -10.06 -5.56 -9.57
C ALA A 20 -10.40 -4.07 -9.60
N TYR A 21 -9.53 -3.26 -9.01
CA TYR A 21 -9.68 -1.81 -9.08
C TYR A 21 -9.48 -1.40 -10.54
N ASP A 22 -10.55 -1.04 -11.25
CA ASP A 22 -10.52 -0.75 -12.69
C ASP A 22 -9.53 0.37 -13.07
N GLY A 23 -9.21 1.27 -12.13
CA GLY A 23 -8.25 2.35 -12.31
C GLY A 23 -6.80 2.00 -11.95
N PHE A 24 -6.50 0.74 -11.62
CA PHE A 24 -5.21 0.35 -11.05
C PHE A 24 -4.02 0.73 -11.94
N ASP A 25 -4.04 0.36 -13.22
CA ASP A 25 -2.90 0.60 -14.11
C ASP A 25 -2.65 2.10 -14.32
N ALA A 26 -3.72 2.88 -14.47
CA ALA A 26 -3.64 4.33 -14.64
C ALA A 26 -3.06 4.99 -13.38
N ASP A 27 -3.59 4.65 -12.21
CA ASP A 27 -3.13 5.23 -10.96
C ASP A 27 -1.73 4.74 -10.58
N PHE A 28 -1.40 3.48 -10.85
CA PHE A 28 -0.05 2.96 -10.62
C PHE A 28 0.96 3.73 -11.45
N SER A 29 0.67 3.95 -12.74
CA SER A 29 1.51 4.76 -13.61
C SER A 29 1.64 6.20 -13.10
N THR A 30 0.54 6.86 -12.76
CA THR A 30 0.57 8.23 -12.25
C THR A 30 1.28 8.34 -10.90
N CYS A 31 1.05 7.43 -9.97
CA CYS A 31 1.67 7.44 -8.64
C CYS A 31 3.20 7.23 -8.72
N THR A 32 3.67 6.36 -9.61
CA THR A 32 5.09 5.97 -9.68
C THR A 32 5.92 6.80 -10.64
N GLN A 33 5.30 7.39 -11.67
CA GLN A 33 5.98 8.06 -12.77
C GLN A 33 5.43 9.46 -13.09
N GLY A 34 4.37 9.89 -12.40
CA GLY A 34 3.79 11.21 -12.58
C GLY A 34 4.75 12.33 -12.15
N ASN A 35 4.64 13.48 -12.82
CA ASN A 35 5.42 14.69 -12.53
C ASN A 35 4.59 15.82 -11.91
N ASP A 36 3.26 15.67 -11.87
CA ASP A 36 2.36 16.57 -11.18
C ASP A 36 2.08 16.04 -9.77
N SER A 37 2.59 16.74 -8.76
CA SER A 37 2.51 16.30 -7.36
C SER A 37 1.07 16.09 -6.89
N GLY A 38 0.12 16.91 -7.36
CA GLY A 38 -1.30 16.74 -7.02
C GLY A 38 -1.89 15.45 -7.59
N ALA A 39 -1.62 15.16 -8.86
CA ALA A 39 -2.04 13.93 -9.52
C ALA A 39 -1.38 12.69 -8.90
N VAL A 40 -0.09 12.77 -8.55
CA VAL A 40 0.64 11.70 -7.84
C VAL A 40 -0.01 11.41 -6.50
N VAL A 41 -0.24 12.43 -5.66
CA VAL A 41 -0.87 12.28 -4.35
C VAL A 41 -2.26 11.66 -4.47
N ALA A 42 -3.06 12.11 -5.44
CA ALA A 42 -4.40 11.58 -5.67
C ALA A 42 -4.38 10.12 -6.13
N ALA A 43 -3.48 9.75 -7.05
CA ALA A 43 -3.32 8.40 -7.56
C ALA A 43 -2.81 7.44 -6.47
N CYS A 44 -1.75 7.82 -5.74
CA CYS A 44 -1.24 7.01 -4.63
C CYS A 44 -2.31 6.82 -3.55
N SER A 45 -3.11 7.84 -3.25
CA SER A 45 -4.22 7.70 -2.29
C SER A 45 -5.25 6.67 -2.73
N ARG A 46 -5.69 6.69 -4.00
CA ARG A 46 -6.62 5.68 -4.52
C ARG A 46 -6.03 4.27 -4.46
N LEU A 47 -4.74 4.09 -4.77
CA LEU A 47 -4.10 2.78 -4.66
C LEU A 47 -4.03 2.29 -3.21
N ILE A 48 -3.75 3.18 -2.26
CA ILE A 48 -3.74 2.88 -0.83
C ILE A 48 -5.15 2.50 -0.36
N ASP A 49 -6.15 3.30 -0.69
CA ASP A 49 -7.54 3.12 -0.23
C ASP A 49 -8.20 1.85 -0.81
N ASN A 50 -7.78 1.45 -2.02
CA ASN A 50 -8.26 0.23 -2.66
C ASN A 50 -7.37 -1.00 -2.39
N ALA A 51 -6.28 -0.86 -1.62
CA ALA A 51 -5.43 -1.99 -1.28
C ALA A 51 -6.16 -2.95 -0.35
N ALA A 52 -6.32 -4.21 -0.76
CA ALA A 52 -6.97 -5.25 0.06
C ALA A 52 -6.17 -5.57 1.34
N ALA A 53 -4.88 -5.28 1.35
CA ALA A 53 -4.00 -5.42 2.50
C ALA A 53 -2.81 -4.47 2.39
N GLU A 54 -2.24 -4.12 3.53
CA GLU A 54 -0.98 -3.40 3.60
C GLU A 54 0.19 -4.37 3.42
N ASN A 55 1.09 -4.03 2.50
CA ASN A 55 2.32 -4.78 2.21
C ASN A 55 3.40 -3.81 1.69
N ALA A 56 4.54 -4.32 1.26
CA ALA A 56 5.66 -3.50 0.77
C ALA A 56 5.27 -2.59 -0.42
N ILE A 57 4.36 -3.01 -1.30
CA ILE A 57 3.89 -2.19 -2.43
C ILE A 57 3.04 -1.03 -1.92
N THR A 58 2.10 -1.28 -1.00
CA THR A 58 1.32 -0.21 -0.36
C THR A 58 2.24 0.74 0.43
N GLY A 59 3.28 0.21 1.08
CA GLY A 59 4.34 0.97 1.74
C GLY A 59 5.09 1.92 0.80
N MET A 60 5.34 1.51 -0.45
CA MET A 60 5.92 2.37 -1.48
C MET A 60 4.96 3.52 -1.84
N PHE A 61 3.66 3.25 -2.00
CA PHE A 61 2.68 4.31 -2.30
C PHE A 61 2.57 5.35 -1.18
N TYR A 62 2.64 4.92 0.09
CA TYR A 62 2.74 5.84 1.21
C TYR A 62 3.97 6.73 1.10
N GLY A 63 5.15 6.15 0.81
CA GLY A 63 6.38 6.92 0.65
C GLY A 63 6.31 7.93 -0.51
N LEU A 64 5.74 7.54 -1.65
CA LEU A 64 5.54 8.41 -2.81
C LEU A 64 4.56 9.54 -2.52
N ARG A 65 3.47 9.24 -1.80
CA ARG A 65 2.51 10.27 -1.36
C ARG A 65 3.16 11.26 -0.41
N ALA A 66 3.94 10.79 0.57
CA ALA A 66 4.69 11.65 1.49
C ALA A 66 5.71 12.55 0.77
N ALA A 67 6.38 12.03 -0.24
CA ALA A 67 7.38 12.78 -1.01
C ALA A 67 6.78 13.88 -1.89
N ASN A 68 5.49 13.78 -2.23
CA ASN A 68 4.78 14.72 -3.12
C ASN A 68 3.72 15.57 -2.40
N GLY A 69 3.36 15.23 -1.17
CA GLY A 69 2.35 15.92 -0.39
C GLY A 69 2.86 17.22 0.24
N SER A 70 1.95 18.15 0.51
CA SER A 70 2.23 19.43 1.18
C SER A 70 1.76 19.48 2.64
N ASP A 71 1.01 18.48 3.11
CA ASP A 71 0.60 18.35 4.50
C ASP A 71 1.67 17.58 5.29
N ALA A 72 2.44 18.30 6.10
CA ALA A 72 3.53 17.73 6.89
C ALA A 72 3.06 16.61 7.86
N ALA A 73 1.87 16.73 8.45
CA ALA A 73 1.37 15.73 9.39
C ALA A 73 1.02 14.43 8.65
N GLN A 74 0.36 14.55 7.49
CA GLN A 74 0.10 13.40 6.63
C GLN A 74 1.39 12.78 6.11
N ASN A 75 2.32 13.59 5.61
CA ASN A 75 3.61 13.13 5.10
C ASN A 75 4.40 12.36 6.16
N CYS A 76 4.40 12.85 7.41
CA CYS A 76 5.03 12.16 8.53
C CYS A 76 4.40 10.78 8.80
N ALA A 77 3.07 10.71 8.83
CA ALA A 77 2.36 9.44 9.03
C ALA A 77 2.63 8.44 7.91
N ASP A 78 2.58 8.92 6.67
CA ASP A 78 2.85 8.13 5.46
C ASP A 78 4.31 7.65 5.42
N ALA A 79 5.28 8.50 5.77
CA ALA A 79 6.70 8.13 5.81
C ALA A 79 6.99 7.05 6.87
N LYS A 80 6.39 7.16 8.06
CA LYS A 80 6.46 6.11 9.10
C LYS A 80 5.84 4.81 8.63
N LYS A 81 4.71 4.88 7.91
CA LYS A 81 4.04 3.71 7.35
C LYS A 81 4.87 3.04 6.27
N SER A 82 5.47 3.83 5.39
CA SER A 82 6.42 3.38 4.37
C SER A 82 7.60 2.64 4.99
N LEU A 83 8.21 3.21 6.04
CA LEU A 83 9.33 2.58 6.76
C LEU A 83 8.95 1.23 7.38
N ALA A 84 7.76 1.14 7.98
CA ALA A 84 7.28 -0.06 8.65
C ALA A 84 6.95 -1.21 7.68
N LEU A 85 6.53 -0.89 6.45
CA LEU A 85 6.12 -1.85 5.43
C LEU A 85 7.24 -2.20 4.44
N ALA A 86 8.29 -1.39 4.36
CA ALA A 86 9.38 -1.62 3.42
C ALA A 86 10.22 -2.84 3.80
N ASP A 87 10.52 -3.69 2.82
CA ASP A 87 11.53 -4.76 2.96
C ASP A 87 12.90 -4.30 2.44
N ASP A 88 12.91 -3.42 1.43
CA ASP A 88 14.12 -2.92 0.80
C ASP A 88 14.83 -1.84 1.63
N ALA A 89 16.16 -1.96 1.75
CA ALA A 89 16.96 -1.06 2.59
C ALA A 89 17.06 0.37 2.05
N ALA A 90 17.03 0.55 0.72
CA ALA A 90 17.01 1.88 0.12
C ALA A 90 15.67 2.57 0.37
N ILE A 91 14.55 1.84 0.26
CA ILE A 91 13.23 2.38 0.64
C ILE A 91 13.23 2.78 2.11
N LYS A 92 13.71 1.92 3.03
CA LYS A 92 13.81 2.29 4.46
C LYS A 92 14.61 3.57 4.69
N THR A 93 15.73 3.71 3.98
CA THR A 93 16.57 4.92 4.07
C THR A 93 15.82 6.16 3.58
N LEU A 94 15.13 6.07 2.44
CA LEU A 94 14.32 7.16 1.91
C LEU A 94 13.15 7.50 2.84
N SER A 95 12.46 6.50 3.40
CA SER A 95 11.40 6.73 4.38
C SER A 95 11.91 7.44 5.62
N GLN A 96 13.12 7.10 6.11
CA GLN A 96 13.74 7.81 7.23
C GLN A 96 14.05 9.27 6.89
N GLN A 97 14.55 9.56 5.69
CA GLN A 97 14.77 10.94 5.24
C GLN A 97 13.46 11.75 5.19
N LEU A 98 12.36 11.13 4.74
CA LEU A 98 11.04 11.75 4.74
C LEU A 98 10.53 12.01 6.17
N ILE A 99 10.78 11.11 7.12
CA ILE A 99 10.48 11.31 8.54
C ILE A 99 11.25 12.51 9.07
N ASP A 100 12.56 12.53 8.86
CA ASP A 100 13.44 13.61 9.35
C ASP A 100 13.05 14.98 8.76
N SER A 101 12.42 15.01 7.59
CA SER A 101 11.97 16.23 6.92
C SER A 101 10.58 16.71 7.35
N ASN A 102 9.74 15.85 7.94
CA ASN A 102 8.31 16.14 8.13
C ASN A 102 7.79 15.96 9.58
N CYS A 103 8.53 15.34 10.51
CA CYS A 103 7.97 14.82 11.79
C CYS A 103 8.29 15.59 13.10
#